data_AF-A0A382W5P7-F1
#
_entry.id   AF-A0A382W5P7-F1
#
_cell.length_a   1.000
_cell.length_b   1.000
_cell.length_c   1.000
_cell.angle_alpha   90.00
_cell.angle_beta   90.00
_cell.angle_gamma   90.00
#
_symmetry.space_group_name_H-M   'P 1'
#
loop_
_entity.id
_entity.type
_entity.pdbx_description
1 polymer ?
#
loop_
_entity_poly.entity_id
_entity_poly.type
_entity_poly.pdbx_seq_one_letter_code
_entity_poly.pdbx_strand_id
1 'polypeptide(L)' 'MPHVLETGFEVIEGSNPNGSPRIRGYNIINGQLTEAKDGGTFESRNPAWLDDCLGEFPLS' A
#
# COMPACT_ATOMS: atom_id res chain seq x y z
N MET A 1 15.63 -17.48 3.68
CA MET A 1 14.16 -17.66 3.75
C MET A 1 13.56 -16.26 3.69
N PRO A 2 12.62 -15.94 2.80
CA PRO A 2 12.14 -14.57 2.67
C PRO A 2 11.19 -14.23 3.82
N HIS A 3 11.63 -13.35 4.72
CA HIS A 3 10.90 -12.84 5.89
C HIS A 3 9.85 -11.79 5.51
N VAL A 4 9.04 -12.04 4.46
CA VAL A 4 8.13 -11.03 3.88
C VAL A 4 7.11 -10.48 4.89
N LEU A 5 6.80 -11.22 5.96
CA LEU A 5 5.72 -10.87 6.90
C LEU A 5 6.21 -10.36 8.26
N GLU A 6 7.53 -10.24 8.50
CA GLU A 6 8.05 -9.78 9.79
C GLU A 6 7.93 -8.24 9.96
N THR A 7 7.90 -7.49 8.85
CA THR A 7 8.03 -6.02 8.85
C THR A 7 6.73 -5.26 9.21
N GLY A 8 5.60 -5.94 9.35
CA GLY A 8 4.31 -5.27 9.59
C GLY A 8 3.87 -4.39 8.40
N PHE A 9 2.68 -3.80 8.49
CA PHE A 9 2.16 -2.88 7.48
C PHE A 9 2.49 -1.43 7.87
N GLU A 10 3.01 -0.64 6.93
CA GLU A 10 3.19 0.81 7.12
C GLU A 10 1.83 1.50 6.90
N VAL A 11 1.26 2.05 7.97
CA VAL A 11 0.04 2.86 7.91
C VAL A 11 0.44 4.28 7.53
N ILE A 12 -0.17 4.81 6.46
CA ILE A 12 0.03 6.18 6.01
C ILE A 12 -1.11 7.08 6.50
N GLU A 13 -0.83 8.36 6.69
CA GLU A 13 -1.84 9.32 7.13
C GLU A 13 -3.00 9.42 6.13
N GLY A 14 -4.20 9.50 6.68
CA GLY A 14 -5.40 9.82 5.92
C GLY A 14 -6.66 9.61 6.75
N SER A 15 -7.76 10.16 6.24
CA SER A 15 -9.05 10.12 6.90
C SER A 15 -10.05 9.39 6.01
N ASN A 16 -10.13 8.07 6.17
CA ASN A 16 -11.21 7.31 5.55
C ASN A 16 -12.52 7.54 6.31
N PRO A 17 -13.68 7.58 5.62
CA PRO A 17 -14.99 7.83 6.25
C PRO A 17 -15.36 6.87 7.38
N ASN A 18 -14.80 5.67 7.36
CA ASN A 18 -15.02 4.59 8.32
C ASN A 18 -13.89 4.47 9.36
N GLY A 19 -12.87 5.34 9.31
CA GLY A 19 -11.68 5.27 10.15
C GLY A 19 -10.72 4.13 9.83
N SER A 20 -10.93 3.40 8.74
CA SER A 20 -10.02 2.33 8.29
C SER A 20 -8.65 2.90 7.91
N PRO A 21 -7.56 2.16 8.14
CA PRO A 21 -6.22 2.63 7.81
C PRO A 21 -6.02 2.70 6.29
N ARG A 22 -5.15 3.60 5.86
CA ARG A 22 -4.52 3.59 4.55
C ARG A 22 -3.15 2.92 4.68
N ILE A 23 -2.78 2.04 3.75
CA ILE A 23 -1.54 1.27 3.82
C ILE A 23 -0.58 1.65 2.70
N ARG A 24 0.72 1.71 2.98
CA ARG A 24 1.74 1.76 1.92
C ARG A 24 2.01 0.36 1.37
N GLY A 25 1.80 0.20 0.07
CA GLY A 25 2.07 -1.02 -0.66
C GLY A 25 3.51 -1.11 -1.19
N TYR A 26 3.93 -2.33 -1.55
CA TYR A 26 5.23 -2.62 -2.13
C TYR A 26 5.12 -3.71 -3.20
N ASN A 27 6.05 -3.71 -4.15
CA ASN A 27 6.30 -4.83 -5.04
C ASN A 27 7.03 -5.94 -4.27
N ILE A 28 6.78 -7.20 -4.66
CA ILE A 28 7.55 -8.34 -4.16
C ILE A 28 8.48 -8.82 -5.27
N ILE A 29 9.77 -8.53 -5.14
CA ILE A 29 10.80 -8.94 -6.09
C ILE A 29 11.78 -9.85 -5.36
N ASN A 30 11.93 -11.09 -5.83
CA ASN A 30 12.78 -12.12 -5.21
C ASN A 30 12.51 -12.31 -3.69
N GLY A 31 11.25 -12.17 -3.27
CA GLY A 31 10.85 -12.30 -1.87
C GLY A 31 11.24 -11.12 -0.98
N GLN A 32 11.53 -9.96 -1.57
CA GLN A 32 11.79 -8.71 -0.85
C GLN A 32 10.72 -7.67 -1.21
N LEU A 33 10.30 -6.88 -0.22
CA LEU A 33 9.47 -5.70 -0.42
C LEU A 33 10.30 -4.61 -1.09
N THR A 34 9.79 -4.04 -2.17
CA THR A 34 10.50 -3.07 -3.02
C THR A 34 9.55 -1.98 -3.49
N GLU A 35 10.06 -0.77 -3.65
CA GLU A 35 9.32 0.35 -4.23
C GLU A 35 9.36 0.31 -5.77
N ALA A 36 8.57 1.16 -6.42
CA ALA A 36 8.71 1.38 -7.86
C ALA A 36 10.07 2.03 -8.16
N LYS A 37 10.73 1.60 -9.24
CA LYS A 37 12.07 2.10 -9.58
C LYS A 37 12.10 3.60 -9.87
N ASP A 38 11.04 4.13 -10.45
CA ASP A 38 10.86 5.55 -10.76
C ASP A 38 10.13 6.33 -9.66
N GLY A 39 9.77 5.66 -8.56
CA GLY A 39 8.98 6.23 -7.47
C GLY A 39 7.50 6.45 -7.82
N GLY A 40 7.02 5.97 -8.97
CA GLY A 40 5.63 6.08 -9.36
C GLY A 40 4.70 5.34 -8.40
N THR A 41 3.56 5.93 -8.08
CA THR A 41 2.51 5.29 -7.26
C THR A 41 1.12 5.51 -7.84
N PHE A 42 0.16 4.71 -7.39
CA PHE A 42 -1.26 4.93 -7.60
C PHE A 42 -2.04 4.73 -6.31
N GLU A 43 -3.16 5.44 -6.18
CA GLU A 43 -4.11 5.23 -5.10
C GLU A 43 -5.05 4.07 -5.42
N SER A 44 -5.14 3.12 -4.48
CA SER A 44 -6.17 2.09 -4.52
C SER A 44 -7.37 2.56 -3.71
N ARG A 45 -8.56 2.48 -4.30
CA ARG A 45 -9.83 2.91 -3.68
C ARG A 45 -10.80 1.75 -3.63
N ASN A 46 -11.61 1.73 -2.58
CA ASN A 46 -12.69 0.77 -2.44
C ASN A 46 -13.73 1.02 -3.56
N PRO A 47 -13.99 0.06 -4.46
CA PRO A 47 -14.92 0.29 -5.58
C PRO A 47 -16.38 0.48 -5.11
N ALA A 48 -16.73 0.02 -3.91
CA ALA A 48 -18.04 0.26 -3.33
C ALA A 48 -18.18 1.63 -2.66
N TRP A 49 -17.06 2.30 -2.36
CA TRP A 49 -17.04 3.60 -1.68
C TRP A 49 -15.79 4.38 -2.06
N LEU A 50 -15.92 5.31 -3.02
CA LEU A 50 -14.76 5.96 -3.62
C LEU A 50 -14.01 6.93 -2.67
N ASP A 51 -14.65 7.37 -1.59
CA ASP A 51 -14.01 8.17 -0.54
C ASP A 51 -13.15 7.32 0.42
N ASP A 52 -13.30 5.99 0.39
CA ASP A 52 -12.50 5.05 1.18
C ASP A 52 -11.25 4.63 0.39
N CYS A 53 -10.11 5.22 0.75
CA CYS A 53 -8.81 4.94 0.17
C CYS A 53 -8.15 3.78 0.90
N LEU A 54 -7.77 2.73 0.19
CA LEU A 54 -7.11 1.57 0.79
C LEU A 54 -5.62 1.83 1.03
N GLY A 55 -5.01 2.70 0.22
CA GLY A 55 -3.58 2.97 0.30
C GLY A 55 -2.96 3.46 -1.00
N GLU A 56 -1.64 3.60 -0.97
CA GLU A 56 -0.81 3.95 -2.12
C GLU A 56 0.13 2.79 -2.45
N PHE A 57 0.17 2.41 -3.72
CA PHE A 57 0.89 1.23 -4.20
C PHE A 57 1.83 1.63 -5.33
N PRO A 58 2.98 0.95 -5.51
CA PRO A 58 3.91 1.25 -6.58
C PRO A 58 3.27 1.05 -7.96
N LEU A 59 3.46 2.02 -8.84
CA LEU A 59 3.21 1.89 -10.26
C LEU A 59 4.40 1.09 -10.83
N SER A 60 4.12 -0.13 -11.29
CA SER A 60 5.11 -1.15 -11.68
C SER A 60 6.23 -0.66 -12.60
#